data_AF-A0A2V5NMJ1-F1
#
_entry.id   AF-A0A2V5NMJ1-F1
#
_cell.length_a   1.000
_cell.length_b   1.000
_cell.length_c   1.000
_cell.angle_alpha   90.00
_cell.angle_beta   90.00
_cell.angle_gamma   90.00
#
_symmetry.space_group_name_H-M   'P 1'
#
loop_
_entity.id
_entity.type
_entity.pdbx_description
1 polymer ?
#
loop_
_entity_poly.entity_id
_entity_poly.type
_entity_poly.pdbx_seq_one_letter_code
_entity_poly.pdbx_strand_id
1 'polypeptide(L)' 'MDREKMRKVRWVKPTIICEVAFNEWTPNLHLRHSRFLRLRQKSDARRCRSR' A
#
# COMPACT_ATOMS: atom_id res chain seq x y z
N MET A 1 -11.76 -3.98 10.08
CA MET A 1 -10.67 -4.91 10.44
C MET A 1 -10.83 -5.25 11.90
N ASP A 2 -10.90 -6.54 12.25
CA ASP A 2 -11.17 -6.96 13.63
C ASP A 2 -10.03 -6.67 14.61
N ARG A 3 -10.42 -6.42 15.87
CA ARG A 3 -9.50 -6.13 16.98
C ARG A 3 -8.45 -7.23 17.17
N GLU A 4 -8.82 -8.48 16.92
CA GLU A 4 -7.91 -9.62 16.99
C GLU A 4 -6.88 -9.64 15.86
N LYS A 5 -7.25 -9.21 14.66
CA LYS A 5 -6.31 -9.06 13.54
C LYS A 5 -5.31 -7.95 13.81
N MET A 6 -5.74 -6.86 14.45
CA MET A 6 -4.84 -5.74 14.81
C MET A 6 -3.76 -6.16 15.80
N ARG A 7 -4.06 -7.08 16.73
CA ARG A 7 -3.06 -7.61 17.69
C ARG A 7 -1.93 -8.41 17.01
N LYS A 8 -2.17 -8.95 15.81
CA LYS A 8 -1.15 -9.69 15.04
C LYS A 8 -0.31 -8.79 14.14
N VAL A 9 -0.67 -7.51 13.99
CA VAL A 9 0.05 -6.56 13.14
C VAL A 9 1.28 -6.04 13.88
N ARG A 10 2.42 -6.04 13.18
CA ARG A 10 3.63 -5.35 13.65
C ARG A 10 3.74 -4.00 12.97
N TRP A 11 3.73 -2.94 13.78
CA TRP A 11 3.94 -1.59 13.30
C TRP A 11 5.40 -1.36 12.95
N VAL A 12 5.62 -0.75 11.79
CA VAL A 12 6.95 -0.43 11.26
C VAL A 12 7.00 1.05 10.85
N LYS A 13 8.20 1.62 10.82
CA LYS A 13 8.40 2.99 10.33
C LYS A 13 8.10 3.03 8.82
N PRO A 14 7.30 3.99 8.32
CA PRO A 14 6.91 4.06 6.91
C PRO A 14 8.04 4.60 6.04
N THR A 15 9.07 3.78 5.82
CA THR A 15 10.24 4.13 4.97
C THR A 15 10.30 3.35 3.67
N ILE A 16 9.44 2.34 3.52
CA ILE A 16 9.43 1.42 2.39
C ILE A 16 8.31 1.84 1.45
N ILE A 17 8.63 1.87 0.16
CA ILE A 17 7.66 2.16 -0.90
C ILE A 17 7.45 0.88 -1.70
N CYS A 18 6.22 0.63 -2.12
CA CYS A 18 5.89 -0.50 -2.96
C CYS A 18 5.05 -0.07 -4.15
N GLU A 19 5.11 -0.88 -5.19
CA GLU A 19 4.26 -0.79 -6.35
C GLU A 19 3.14 -1.82 -6.20
N VAL A 20 1.90 -1.35 -6.36
CA VAL A 20 0.70 -2.17 -6.24
C VAL A 20 -0.15 -1.98 -7.50
N ALA A 21 -0.61 -3.08 -8.06
CA ALA A 21 -1.67 -3.06 -9.07
C ALA A 21 -3.02 -3.11 -8.35
N PHE A 22 -3.99 -2.36 -8.84
CA PHE A 22 -5.36 -2.37 -8.34
C PHE A 22 -6.31 -2.05 -9.49
N ASN A 23 -7.57 -2.47 -9.38
CA ASN A 23 -8.54 -2.27 -10.46
C ASN A 23 -9.21 -0.90 -10.37
N GLU A 24 -9.66 -0.51 -9.18
CA GLU A 24 -10.47 0.69 -8.98
C GLU A 24 -10.24 1.29 -7.60
N TRP A 25 -10.33 2.63 -7.53
CA TRP A 25 -10.50 3.36 -6.29
C TRP A 25 -11.96 3.31 -5.83
N THR A 26 -12.19 2.88 -4.59
CA THR A 26 -13.49 3.09 -3.97
C THR A 26 -13.72 4.59 -3.70
N PRO A 27 -14.98 5.05 -3.60
CA PRO A 27 -15.28 6.43 -3.17
C PRO A 27 -14.69 6.77 -1.78
N ASN A 28 -14.35 5.76 -0.98
CA ASN A 28 -13.68 5.90 0.31
C ASN A 28 -12.14 5.88 0.21
N LEU A 29 -11.56 6.06 -0.99
CA LEU A 29 -10.12 6.07 -1.26
C LEU A 29 -9.40 4.76 -0.86
N HIS A 30 -10.09 3.62 -0.98
CA HIS A 30 -9.47 2.30 -0.82
C HIS A 30 -9.22 1.65 -2.18
N LEU A 31 -8.17 0.82 -2.24
CA LEU A 31 -7.83 0.05 -3.43
C LEU A 31 -8.67 -1.24 -3.50
N ARG A 32 -9.44 -1.45 -4.57
CA ARG A 32 -10.11 -2.75 -4.81
C ARG A 32 -9.18 -3.72 -5.54
N HIS A 33 -9.21 -4.99 -5.11
CA HIS A 33 -8.41 -6.07 -5.69
C HIS A 33 -6.92 -5.73 -5.79
N SER A 34 -6.35 -5.16 -4.72
CA SER A 34 -4.95 -4.79 -4.70
C SER A 34 -4.03 -6.02 -4.73
N ARG A 35 -3.05 -5.98 -5.62
CA ARG A 35 -2.01 -7.00 -5.77
C ARG A 35 -0.64 -6.36 -5.60
N PHE A 36 0.17 -6.93 -4.73
CA PHE A 36 1.56 -6.52 -4.55
C PHE A 36 2.39 -6.88 -5.79
N LEU A 37 3.16 -5.92 -6.32
CA LEU A 37 4.07 -6.15 -7.44
C LEU A 37 5.52 -6.22 -6.98
N ARG A 38 6.05 -5.12 -6.42
CA ARG A 38 7.46 -5.04 -5.98
C ARG A 38 7.69 -3.95 -4.93
N LEU A 39 8.82 -4.03 -4.25
CA LEU A 39 9.36 -2.93 -3.45
C LEU A 39 10.11 -1.94 -4.34
N ARG A 40 9.93 -0.64 -4.10
CA ARG A 40 10.70 0.44 -4.71
C ARG A 40 11.72 0.97 -3.72
N GLN A 41 12.90 1.31 -4.22
CA GLN A 41 13.93 1.96 -3.41
C GLN A 41 13.57 3.42 -3.15
N LYS A 42 14.04 3.95 -2.02
CA LYS A 42 13.71 5.29 -1.50
C LYS A 42 14.00 6.43 -2.48
N SER A 43 14.96 6.26 -3.38
CA SER A 43 15.30 7.24 -4.43
C SER A 43 14.14 7.52 -5.40
N ASP A 44 13.13 6.65 -5.44
CA ASP A 44 11.99 6.75 -6.35
C ASP A 44 10.72 7.32 -5.68
N ALA A 45 10.82 7.75 -4.42
CA ALA A 45 9.70 8.22 -3.61
C ALA A 45 8.95 9.43 -4.19
N ARG A 46 9.63 10.28 -4.96
CA ARG A 46 9.03 11.48 -5.57
C ARG A 46 8.36 11.19 -6.92
N ARG A 47 8.51 9.99 -7.46
CA ARG A 47 7.96 9.60 -8.77
C ARG A 47 6.84 8.58 -8.58
N CYS A 48 5.91 8.90 -7.68
CA CYS A 48 4.62 8.24 -7.58
C CYS A 48 3.68 8.93 -8.57
N ARG A 49 3.44 8.30 -9.72
CA ARG A 49 2.47 8.78 -10.71
C ARG A 49 1.17 8.04 -10.48
N SER A 50 0.12 8.74 -10.10
CA SER A 50 -1.25 8.26 -10.30
C SER A 50 -1.53 8.37 -11.79
N ARG A 51 -1.48 7.26 -12.51
CA ARG A 51 -2.15 7.15 -13.81
C ARG A 51 -3.50 6.51 -13.56
#